data_AF-A0A949RY14-F1
#
_entry.id   AF-A0A949RY14-F1
#
_cell.length_a   1.000
_cell.length_b   1.000
_cell.length_c   1.000
_cell.angle_alpha   90.00
_cell.angle_beta   90.00
_cell.angle_gamma   90.00
#
_symmetry.space_group_name_H-M   'P 1'
#
loop_
_entity.id
_entity.type
_entity.pdbx_description
1 polymer ?
#
loop_
_entity_poly.entity_id
_entity_poly.type
_entity_poly.pdbx_seq_one_letter_code
_entity_poly.pdbx_strand_id
1 'polypeptide(L)'
;MKQLQKIAFALTLFCFVALLLLFLIPQVNFAIHRNDYKKKTTPLPKETVEILCDNFSLEKEDKLCNGKKEVYAPDFFRTINSDFKPYEEYQIESSESATYEEVQEKIGAFQFKCEPTVTTGDGFSYFLCSYDLRGDRFYTIVIFFSYPDMAVFRMTSTSLVYDY
;
A
#
# COMPACT_ATOMS: atom_id res chain seq x y z
N MET A 1 30.80 9.31 -49.74
CA MET A 1 31.10 9.52 -48.30
C MET A 1 30.11 10.43 -47.58
N LYS A 2 29.82 11.67 -48.03
CA LYS A 2 28.91 12.60 -47.31
C LYS A 2 27.47 12.07 -47.10
N GLN A 3 26.93 11.28 -48.03
CA GLN A 3 25.60 10.66 -47.93
C GLN A 3 25.53 9.62 -46.79
N LEU A 4 26.49 8.70 -46.72
CA LEU A 4 26.58 7.67 -45.67
C LEU A 4 26.70 8.28 -44.26
N GLN A 5 27.45 9.37 -44.11
CA GLN A 5 27.61 10.07 -42.83
C GLN A 5 26.31 10.72 -42.35
N LYS A 6 25.48 11.26 -43.26
CA LYS A 6 24.16 11.81 -42.92
C LYS A 6 23.18 10.72 -42.48
N ILE A 7 23.19 9.57 -43.16
CA ILE A 7 22.33 8.42 -42.83
C ILE A 7 22.71 7.85 -41.45
N ALA A 8 24.01 7.66 -41.19
CA ALA A 8 24.49 7.19 -39.90
C ALA A 8 24.08 8.14 -38.76
N PHE A 9 24.26 9.45 -38.93
CA PHE A 9 23.85 10.43 -37.92
C PHE A 9 22.34 10.42 -37.66
N ALA A 10 21.53 10.32 -38.71
CA ALA A 10 20.07 10.24 -38.59
C ALA A 10 19.63 8.97 -37.82
N LEU A 11 20.26 7.82 -38.08
CA LEU A 11 19.98 6.57 -37.36
C LEU A 11 20.38 6.65 -35.88
N THR A 12 21.55 7.21 -35.58
CA THR A 12 21.98 7.39 -34.19
C THR A 12 21.05 8.32 -33.41
N LEU A 13 20.62 9.43 -34.04
CA LEU A 13 19.66 10.36 -33.45
C LEU A 13 18.31 9.67 -33.21
N PHE A 14 17.82 8.89 -34.17
CA PHE A 14 16.57 8.14 -34.04
C PHE A 14 16.63 7.12 -32.89
N CYS A 15 17.70 6.33 -32.80
CA CYS A 15 17.90 5.39 -31.70
C CYS A 15 17.96 6.08 -30.33
N PHE A 16 18.64 7.24 -30.25
CA PHE A 16 18.73 8.00 -29.00
C PHE A 16 17.35 8.53 -28.57
N VAL A 17 16.57 9.09 -29.50
CA VAL A 17 15.20 9.55 -29.22
C VAL A 17 14.29 8.39 -28.81
N ALA A 18 14.38 7.24 -29.48
CA ALA A 18 13.60 6.06 -29.14
C ALA A 18 13.93 5.53 -27.72
N LEU A 19 15.22 5.47 -27.35
CA LEU A 19 15.67 5.12 -26.00
C LEU A 19 15.16 6.10 -24.94
N LEU A 20 15.21 7.41 -25.23
CA LEU A 20 14.68 8.45 -24.35
C LEU A 20 13.17 8.29 -24.11
N LEU A 21 12.40 8.03 -25.17
CA LEU A 21 10.96 7.80 -25.07
C LEU A 21 10.63 6.53 -24.27
N LEU A 22 11.35 5.44 -24.51
CA LEU A 22 11.20 4.19 -23.75
C LEU A 22 11.48 4.37 -22.25
N PHE A 23 12.38 5.29 -21.88
CA PHE A 23 12.68 5.59 -20.49
C PHE A 23 11.66 6.55 -19.85
N LEU A 24 11.20 7.56 -20.59
CA LEU A 24 10.33 8.62 -20.06
C LEU A 24 8.84 8.21 -19.98
N ILE A 25 8.32 7.47 -20.96
CA ILE A 25 6.89 7.11 -21.00
C ILE A 25 6.46 6.29 -19.76
N PRO A 26 7.22 5.27 -19.29
CA PRO A 26 6.88 4.54 -18.08
C PRO A 26 6.83 5.44 -16.84
N GLN A 27 7.74 6.41 -16.73
CA GLN A 27 7.79 7.32 -15.58
C GLN A 27 6.56 8.24 -15.53
N VAL A 28 6.14 8.76 -16.68
CA VAL A 28 4.96 9.63 -16.79
C VAL A 28 3.67 8.83 -16.53
N ASN A 29 3.53 7.65 -17.12
CA ASN A 29 2.36 6.79 -16.89
C ASN A 29 2.26 6.38 -15.41
N PHE A 30 3.39 6.02 -14.80
CA PHE A 30 3.45 5.71 -13.36
C PHE A 30 3.00 6.90 -12.50
N ALA A 31 3.40 8.12 -12.85
CA ALA A 31 2.97 9.33 -12.17
C ALA A 31 1.47 9.62 -12.32
N ILE A 32 0.90 9.40 -13.51
CA ILE A 32 -0.53 9.62 -13.79
C ILE A 32 -1.40 8.65 -12.99
N HIS A 33 -1.01 7.37 -12.90
CA HIS A 33 -1.78 6.38 -12.14
C HIS A 33 -1.60 6.49 -10.62
N ARG A 34 -0.52 7.13 -10.15
CA ARG A 34 -0.19 7.19 -8.71
C ARG A 34 -1.21 7.95 -7.86
N ASN A 35 -2.00 8.86 -8.44
CA ASN A 35 -2.92 9.73 -7.67
C ASN A 35 -4.40 9.50 -8.01
N ASP A 36 -4.74 8.47 -8.77
CA ASP A 36 -6.13 8.25 -9.19
C ASP A 36 -7.06 8.00 -7.99
N TYR A 37 -6.52 7.48 -6.88
CA TYR A 37 -7.27 7.29 -5.64
C TYR A 37 -7.79 8.60 -5.04
N LYS A 38 -7.07 9.71 -5.16
CA LYS A 38 -7.48 11.01 -4.61
C LYS A 38 -8.71 11.59 -5.29
N LYS A 39 -9.01 11.13 -6.51
CA LYS A 39 -10.24 11.49 -7.24
C LYS A 39 -11.44 10.62 -6.82
N LYS A 40 -11.19 9.52 -6.12
CA LYS A 40 -12.16 8.45 -5.87
C LYS A 40 -12.55 8.32 -4.39
N THR A 41 -11.75 8.86 -3.49
CA THR A 41 -12.03 8.92 -2.05
C THR A 41 -11.84 10.34 -1.52
N THR A 42 -12.15 10.56 -0.25
CA THR A 42 -11.94 11.83 0.44
C THR A 42 -10.71 11.77 1.35
N PRO A 43 -10.09 12.91 1.68
CA PRO A 43 -9.03 12.96 2.68
C PRO A 43 -9.48 12.37 4.03
N LEU A 44 -8.53 11.79 4.76
CA LEU A 44 -8.72 11.38 6.15
C LEU A 44 -9.04 12.59 7.02
N PRO A 45 -9.94 12.47 8.01
CA PRO A 45 -10.11 13.46 9.05
C PRO A 45 -8.78 13.73 9.76
N LYS A 46 -8.57 14.98 10.19
CA LYS A 46 -7.34 15.37 10.88
C LYS A 46 -7.07 14.52 12.12
N GLU A 47 -8.11 14.23 12.90
CA GLU A 47 -8.05 13.36 14.09
C GLU A 47 -7.56 11.94 13.74
N THR A 48 -8.07 11.36 12.64
CA THR A 48 -7.59 10.07 12.15
C THR A 48 -6.11 10.10 11.79
N VAL A 49 -5.66 11.17 11.13
CA VAL A 49 -4.23 11.32 10.77
C VAL A 49 -3.38 11.43 12.03
N GLU A 50 -3.80 12.22 13.02
CA GLU A 50 -3.10 12.36 14.30
C GLU A 50 -2.98 11.03 15.04
N ILE A 51 -4.09 10.28 15.17
CA ILE A 51 -4.09 8.93 15.78
C ILE A 51 -3.11 7.99 15.07
N LEU A 52 -3.13 7.96 13.73
CA LEU A 52 -2.23 7.10 12.96
C LEU A 52 -0.77 7.53 13.10
N CYS A 53 -0.49 8.83 13.08
CA CYS A 53 0.86 9.34 13.30
C CYS A 53 1.40 8.93 14.67
N ASP A 54 0.58 9.04 15.72
CA ASP A 54 0.96 8.65 17.08
C ASP A 54 1.15 7.12 17.20
N ASN A 55 0.21 6.32 16.68
CA ASN A 55 0.26 4.85 16.77
C ASN A 55 1.44 4.22 16.01
N PHE A 56 1.90 4.89 14.94
CA PHE A 56 3.08 4.48 14.18
C PHE A 56 4.35 5.26 14.54
N SER A 57 4.32 6.04 15.62
CA SER A 57 5.46 6.84 16.11
C SER A 57 6.14 7.65 14.99
N LEU A 58 5.33 8.24 14.11
CA LEU A 58 5.83 9.06 13.00
C LEU A 58 6.19 10.46 13.51
N GLU A 59 7.33 10.96 13.07
CA GLU A 59 7.80 12.32 13.40
C GLU A 59 6.82 13.38 12.91
N LYS A 60 6.74 14.52 13.63
CA LYS A 60 5.85 15.63 13.26
C LYS A 60 6.17 16.22 11.90
N GLU A 61 7.44 16.15 11.48
CA GLU A 61 7.92 16.60 10.19
C GLU A 61 7.61 15.62 9.06
N ASP A 62 7.18 14.39 9.38
CA ASP A 62 6.82 13.38 8.38
C ASP A 62 5.77 13.97 7.42
N LYS A 63 5.92 13.63 6.14
CA LYS A 63 5.01 14.10 5.09
C LYS A 63 3.54 13.75 5.34
N LEU A 64 3.25 12.73 6.13
CA LEU A 64 1.90 12.33 6.52
C LEU A 64 1.38 13.10 7.74
N CYS A 65 2.28 13.59 8.60
CA CYS A 65 1.93 14.14 9.91
C CYS A 65 2.06 15.66 10.01
N ASN A 66 2.76 16.30 9.07
CA ASN A 66 3.06 17.74 9.13
C ASN A 66 1.89 18.68 8.78
N GLY A 67 0.72 18.13 8.41
CA GLY A 67 -0.49 18.91 8.10
C GLY A 67 -0.42 19.82 6.87
N LYS A 68 0.67 19.79 6.09
CA LYS A 68 0.85 20.67 4.92
C LYS A 68 0.07 20.23 3.68
N LYS A 69 -0.44 18.99 3.68
CA LYS A 69 -1.20 18.42 2.59
C LYS A 69 -2.33 17.55 3.13
N GLU A 70 -3.34 17.36 2.30
CA GLU A 70 -4.32 16.31 2.50
C GLU A 70 -3.67 14.93 2.47
N VAL A 71 -4.11 14.07 3.37
CA VAL A 71 -3.66 12.69 3.53
C VAL A 71 -4.86 11.79 3.34
N TYR A 72 -4.66 10.70 2.62
CA TYR A 72 -5.70 9.73 2.26
C TYR A 72 -5.31 8.36 2.83
N ALA A 73 -6.28 7.45 2.99
CA ALA A 73 -6.02 6.12 3.55
C ALA A 73 -4.85 5.38 2.87
N PRO A 74 -4.74 5.36 1.52
CA PRO A 74 -3.61 4.71 0.84
C PRO A 74 -2.23 5.30 1.15
N ASP A 75 -2.15 6.56 1.60
CA ASP A 75 -0.88 7.19 1.95
C ASP A 75 -0.20 6.51 3.16
N PHE A 76 -0.98 5.87 4.05
CA PHE A 76 -0.49 5.13 5.23
C PHE A 76 -0.14 3.66 4.95
N PHE A 77 -0.58 3.07 3.83
CA PHE A 77 -0.42 1.61 3.60
C PHE A 77 1.03 1.15 3.66
N ARG A 78 1.96 1.96 3.15
CA ARG A 78 3.39 1.63 3.24
C ARG A 78 3.89 1.59 4.69
N THR A 79 3.46 2.54 5.51
CA THR A 79 3.82 2.60 6.94
C THR A 79 3.28 1.37 7.65
N ILE A 80 1.99 1.07 7.44
CA ILE A 80 1.31 -0.06 8.07
C ILE A 80 1.96 -1.39 7.67
N ASN A 81 2.21 -1.63 6.36
CA ASN A 81 2.88 -2.85 5.90
C ASN A 81 4.30 -2.98 6.47
N SER A 82 5.04 -1.88 6.55
CA SER A 82 6.41 -1.88 7.06
C SER A 82 6.50 -2.12 8.57
N ASP A 83 5.46 -1.74 9.31
CA ASP A 83 5.38 -1.93 10.76
C ASP A 83 4.94 -3.36 11.09
N PHE A 84 3.91 -3.87 10.40
CA PHE A 84 3.37 -5.21 10.66
C PHE A 84 4.16 -6.36 10.02
N LYS A 85 4.85 -6.11 8.91
CA LYS A 85 5.74 -7.06 8.21
C LYS A 85 5.10 -8.44 8.01
N PRO A 86 4.13 -8.59 7.09
CA PRO A 86 3.53 -9.89 6.82
C PRO A 86 4.59 -10.94 6.47
N TYR A 87 4.62 -12.05 7.20
CA TYR A 87 5.77 -12.95 7.11
C TYR A 87 5.92 -13.64 5.74
N GLU A 88 4.84 -13.86 4.98
CA GLU A 88 4.95 -14.40 3.62
C GLU A 88 5.60 -13.41 2.65
N GLU A 89 5.25 -12.13 2.75
CA GLU A 89 5.76 -11.08 1.86
C GLU A 89 7.21 -10.72 2.21
N TYR A 90 7.53 -10.64 3.50
CA TYR A 90 8.85 -10.26 3.99
C TYR A 90 9.82 -11.45 4.13
N GLN A 91 9.34 -12.69 3.99
CA GLN A 91 10.14 -13.92 4.14
C GLN A 91 10.87 -14.00 5.49
N ILE A 92 10.13 -13.70 6.55
CA ILE A 92 10.59 -13.76 7.95
C ILE A 92 9.85 -14.87 8.70
N GLU A 93 10.28 -15.19 9.92
CA GLU A 93 9.54 -16.14 10.76
C GLU A 93 8.23 -15.52 11.29
N SER A 94 7.23 -16.35 11.58
CA SER A 94 5.94 -15.85 12.10
C SER A 94 6.08 -15.05 13.39
N SER A 95 7.03 -15.43 14.25
CA SER A 95 7.36 -14.72 15.49
C SER A 95 7.98 -13.33 15.31
N GLU A 96 8.43 -12.99 14.10
CA GLU A 96 8.98 -11.66 13.77
C GLU A 96 7.95 -10.74 13.12
N SER A 97 6.78 -11.27 12.77
CA SER A 97 5.65 -10.51 12.27
C SER A 97 4.77 -10.00 13.40
N ALA A 98 4.00 -8.95 13.14
CA ALA A 98 3.05 -8.45 14.12
C ALA A 98 1.98 -9.49 14.44
N THR A 99 1.54 -9.50 15.69
CA THR A 99 0.43 -10.29 16.21
C THR A 99 -0.91 -9.57 16.05
N TYR A 100 -2.01 -10.28 16.23
CA TYR A 100 -3.35 -9.70 16.24
C TYR A 100 -3.46 -8.56 17.27
N GLU A 101 -2.95 -8.77 18.48
CA GLU A 101 -2.96 -7.80 19.57
C GLU A 101 -2.21 -6.52 19.22
N GLU A 102 -1.01 -6.64 18.64
CA GLU A 102 -0.21 -5.48 18.20
C GLU A 102 -0.91 -4.71 17.07
N VAL A 103 -1.58 -5.41 16.15
CA VAL A 103 -2.41 -4.77 15.13
C VAL A 103 -3.60 -4.05 15.75
N GLN A 104 -4.28 -4.66 16.74
CA GLN A 104 -5.40 -4.03 17.44
C GLN A 104 -4.98 -2.78 18.20
N GLU A 105 -3.81 -2.79 18.83
CA GLU A 105 -3.26 -1.63 19.53
C GLU A 105 -3.08 -0.44 18.56
N LYS A 106 -2.57 -0.70 17.35
CA LYS A 106 -2.24 0.36 16.39
C LYS A 106 -3.39 0.81 15.52
N ILE A 107 -4.26 -0.09 15.08
CA ILE A 107 -5.34 0.26 14.14
C ILE A 107 -6.68 -0.38 14.48
N GLY A 108 -6.83 -1.01 15.66
CA GLY A 108 -8.08 -1.68 16.07
C GLY A 108 -9.29 -0.75 16.10
N ALA A 109 -9.09 0.54 16.38
CA ALA A 109 -10.14 1.56 16.30
C ALA A 109 -10.79 1.69 14.92
N PHE A 110 -10.10 1.25 13.86
CA PHE A 110 -10.57 1.29 12.47
C PHE A 110 -11.12 -0.06 11.99
N GLN A 111 -11.15 -1.09 12.84
CA GLN A 111 -11.68 -2.40 12.49
C GLN A 111 -13.20 -2.33 12.32
N PHE A 112 -13.72 -2.84 11.19
CA PHE A 112 -15.17 -2.92 10.95
C PHE A 112 -15.70 -4.33 10.73
N LYS A 113 -14.82 -5.31 10.49
CA LYS A 113 -15.20 -6.70 10.28
C LYS A 113 -14.07 -7.64 10.67
N CYS A 114 -14.40 -8.78 11.27
CA CYS A 114 -13.53 -9.96 11.31
C CYS A 114 -14.35 -11.18 10.90
N GLU A 115 -13.74 -12.04 10.11
CA GLU A 115 -14.29 -13.34 9.73
C GLU A 115 -13.88 -14.40 10.76
N PRO A 116 -14.67 -15.47 10.94
CA PRO A 116 -14.25 -16.60 11.76
C PRO A 116 -13.03 -17.32 11.16
N THR A 117 -12.36 -18.13 11.99
CA THR A 117 -11.24 -18.98 11.56
C THR A 117 -11.67 -19.99 10.49
N VAL A 118 -10.85 -20.13 9.46
CA VAL A 118 -10.98 -21.10 8.38
C VAL A 118 -9.74 -21.99 8.39
N THR A 119 -9.94 -23.29 8.19
CA THR A 119 -8.86 -24.28 8.01
C THR A 119 -8.84 -24.73 6.56
N THR A 120 -7.69 -24.64 5.90
CA THR A 120 -7.47 -25.11 4.53
C THR A 120 -7.20 -26.61 4.47
N GLY A 121 -7.28 -27.19 3.27
CA GLY A 121 -7.12 -28.64 3.08
C GLY A 121 -5.74 -29.19 3.45
N ASP A 122 -4.72 -28.33 3.54
CA ASP A 122 -3.37 -28.63 4.01
C ASP A 122 -3.21 -28.49 5.53
N GLY A 123 -4.28 -28.15 6.25
CA GLY A 123 -4.29 -28.00 7.71
C GLY A 123 -3.88 -26.62 8.21
N PHE A 124 -3.46 -25.69 7.35
CA PHE A 124 -3.21 -24.31 7.75
C PHE A 124 -4.52 -23.64 8.19
N SER A 125 -4.51 -22.91 9.30
CA SER A 125 -5.68 -22.23 9.82
C SER A 125 -5.42 -20.74 9.92
N TYR A 126 -6.41 -19.93 9.57
CA TYR A 126 -6.31 -18.49 9.63
C TYR A 126 -7.66 -17.81 9.82
N PHE A 127 -7.64 -16.56 10.25
CA PHE A 127 -8.79 -15.66 10.17
C PHE A 127 -8.35 -14.35 9.53
N LEU A 128 -9.32 -13.49 9.19
CA LEU A 128 -9.00 -12.18 8.62
C LEU A 128 -9.86 -11.09 9.25
N CYS A 129 -9.30 -9.89 9.33
CA CYS A 129 -9.99 -8.69 9.76
C CYS A 129 -9.83 -7.58 8.72
N SER A 130 -10.87 -6.77 8.58
CA SER A 130 -10.93 -5.63 7.67
C SER A 130 -10.98 -4.33 8.45
N TYR A 131 -10.16 -3.38 8.00
CA TYR A 131 -9.97 -2.06 8.61
C TYR A 131 -10.26 -0.98 7.57
N ASP A 132 -10.93 0.07 8.02
CA ASP A 132 -11.29 1.21 7.21
C ASP A 132 -10.89 2.49 7.96
N LEU A 133 -9.77 3.07 7.55
CA LEU A 133 -9.22 4.27 8.18
C LEU A 133 -10.15 5.46 8.01
N ARG A 134 -10.95 5.52 6.94
CA ARG A 134 -11.78 6.69 6.60
C ARG A 134 -13.21 6.56 7.11
N GLY A 135 -13.72 5.34 7.16
CA GLY A 135 -15.13 5.01 7.42
C GLY A 135 -16.03 5.04 6.17
N ASP A 136 -15.48 5.28 4.97
CA ASP A 136 -16.23 5.34 3.71
C ASP A 136 -16.24 4.02 2.92
N ARG A 137 -15.52 3.01 3.44
CA ARG A 137 -15.28 1.69 2.86
C ARG A 137 -14.65 1.71 1.47
N PHE A 138 -14.20 2.86 0.97
CA PHE A 138 -13.69 2.92 -0.39
C PHE A 138 -12.29 2.29 -0.49
N TYR A 139 -11.45 2.54 0.52
CA TYR A 139 -10.14 1.92 0.68
C TYR A 139 -10.08 1.16 2.00
N THR A 140 -9.95 -0.16 1.91
CA THR A 140 -9.87 -1.02 3.10
C THR A 140 -8.56 -1.80 3.13
N ILE A 141 -8.10 -2.10 4.34
CA ILE A 141 -6.98 -2.98 4.60
C ILE A 141 -7.55 -4.29 5.12
N VAL A 142 -7.19 -5.40 4.49
CA VAL A 142 -7.52 -6.74 4.96
C VAL A 142 -6.24 -7.38 5.45
N ILE A 143 -6.24 -7.79 6.72
CA ILE A 143 -5.11 -8.42 7.37
C ILE A 143 -5.49 -9.85 7.70
N PHE A 144 -4.68 -10.79 7.25
CA PHE A 144 -4.85 -12.21 7.51
C PHE A 144 -3.88 -12.65 8.60
N PHE A 145 -4.41 -13.35 9.59
CA PHE A 145 -3.69 -13.82 10.77
C PHE A 145 -3.65 -15.33 10.79
N SER A 146 -2.48 -15.92 10.98
CA SER A 146 -2.34 -17.36 11.16
C SER A 146 -2.96 -17.81 12.48
N TYR A 147 -3.29 -19.08 12.62
CA TYR A 147 -3.78 -19.66 13.86
C TYR A 147 -3.02 -20.97 14.15
N PRO A 148 -2.52 -21.18 15.38
CA PRO A 148 -2.83 -20.44 16.61
C PRO A 148 -1.93 -19.22 16.89
N ASP A 149 -0.89 -18.97 16.09
CA ASP A 149 0.11 -17.94 16.40
C ASP A 149 -0.44 -16.50 16.35
N MET A 150 -1.57 -16.29 15.69
CA MET A 150 -2.20 -14.98 15.50
C MET A 150 -1.28 -13.95 14.82
N ALA A 151 -0.28 -14.42 14.06
CA ALA A 151 0.70 -13.58 13.39
C ALA A 151 0.20 -13.15 12.00
N VAL A 152 0.53 -11.93 11.59
CA VAL A 152 0.20 -11.41 10.26
C VAL A 152 0.98 -12.18 9.20
N PHE A 153 0.30 -13.00 8.41
CA PHE A 153 0.95 -13.72 7.32
C PHE A 153 0.78 -13.01 5.98
N ARG A 154 -0.32 -12.26 5.83
CA ARG A 154 -0.64 -11.57 4.60
C ARG A 154 -1.43 -10.30 4.87
N MET A 155 -1.19 -9.29 4.05
CA MET A 155 -2.01 -8.09 4.00
C MET A 155 -2.39 -7.78 2.56
N THR A 156 -3.62 -7.33 2.36
CA THR A 156 -4.06 -6.77 1.08
C THR A 156 -4.72 -5.42 1.34
N SER A 157 -4.51 -4.49 0.42
CA SER A 157 -5.29 -3.27 0.37
C SER A 157 -6.22 -3.36 -0.84
N THR A 158 -7.50 -3.11 -0.64
CA THR A 158 -8.48 -3.15 -1.72
C THR A 158 -9.12 -1.78 -1.88
N SER A 159 -9.22 -1.33 -3.13
CA SER A 159 -10.24 -0.34 -3.47
C SER A 159 -11.52 -1.11 -3.74
N LEU A 160 -12.61 -0.80 -3.04
CA LEU A 160 -13.91 -1.33 -3.39
C LEU A 160 -14.35 -0.67 -4.71
N VAL A 161 -14.05 -1.33 -5.83
CA VAL A 161 -14.88 -1.26 -7.04
C VAL A 161 -15.95 -2.30 -6.83
N TYR A 162 -16.99 -1.96 -6.06
CA TYR A 162 -18.20 -2.75 -6.14
C TYR A 162 -18.88 -2.43 -7.47
N ASP A 163 -18.61 -3.25 -8.49
CA ASP A 163 -19.59 -3.52 -9.53
C ASP A 163 -20.71 -4.35 -8.87
N TYR A 164 -21.70 -3.67 -8.28
CA TYR A 164 -23.02 -4.25 -8.04
C TYR A 164 -23.96 -3.83 -9.16
#